data_AF-A0A8J6Y442-F1
#
_entry.id   AF-A0A8J6Y442-F1
#
_cell.length_a   1.000
_cell.length_b   1.000
_cell.length_c   1.000
_cell.angle_alpha   90.00
_cell.angle_beta   90.00
_cell.angle_gamma   90.00
#
_symmetry.space_group_name_H-M   'P 1'
#
loop_
_entity.id
_entity.type
_entity.pdbx_description
1 polymer ?
#
loop_
_entity_poly.entity_id
_entity_poly.type
_entity_poly.pdbx_seq_one_letter_code
_entity_poly.pdbx_strand_id
1 'polypeptide(L)'
;MLDGILRGDNREIQLPPPIVAEVGRFKHNYQSLRVVDLFERRYADPGINLTDQVREAILKHTSWKVEYPFPLPDRDGLYLDQPCHLEGQAVAVADEIAQQTHDLEDGLRAHLADLAEAEELSIARRVIDDVGPAYGDERPWLRQNTLIRGIIGLFVSDVVTASADRIERFCTRHDVSDHDDFVAQAREVSQTTVWFSSEVEDLFNELKSFIYARIINQGPVSRQDWRARRVMTALFRAFFWDPAVLPDYLLLRANEELDLPYLRDLPLNRVAATVSDRYHACPGFARLIVDHLAGMSDRFALEEYRTLQLPSPDQDI
;
A
#
# COMPACT_ATOMS: atom_id res chain seq x y z
N MET A 1 -1.42 10.55 2.58
CA MET A 1 -1.46 11.86 1.88
C MET A 1 -2.76 12.05 1.11
N LEU A 2 -3.04 11.23 0.08
CA LEU A 2 -4.32 11.25 -0.64
C LEU A 2 -5.52 11.05 0.30
N ASP A 3 -5.42 10.15 1.27
CA ASP A 3 -6.44 9.99 2.33
C ASP A 3 -6.71 11.29 3.11
N GLY A 4 -5.66 12.08 3.39
CA GLY A 4 -5.79 13.36 4.08
C GLY A 4 -6.45 14.44 3.22
N ILE A 5 -6.27 14.39 1.90
CA ILE A 5 -7.00 15.26 0.95
C ILE A 5 -8.48 14.90 0.97
N LEU A 6 -8.81 13.62 0.81
CA LEU A 6 -10.20 13.15 0.77
C LEU A 6 -10.96 13.39 2.07
N ARG A 7 -10.27 13.36 3.22
CA ARG A 7 -10.83 13.68 4.53
C ARG A 7 -11.01 15.17 4.80
N GLY A 8 -10.50 16.05 3.94
CA GLY A 8 -10.47 17.50 4.17
C GLY A 8 -9.42 17.96 5.19
N ASP A 9 -8.51 17.08 5.61
CA ASP A 9 -7.45 17.38 6.59
C ASP A 9 -6.24 18.11 5.97
N ASN A 10 -6.18 18.20 4.64
CA ASN A 10 -5.08 18.86 3.93
C ASN A 10 -5.22 20.39 3.97
N ARG A 11 -4.15 21.08 4.41
CA ARG A 11 -4.16 22.55 4.55
C ARG A 11 -4.06 23.31 3.22
N GLU A 12 -3.50 22.68 2.19
CA GLU A 12 -3.26 23.30 0.88
C GLU A 12 -4.43 23.09 -0.09
N ILE A 13 -5.34 22.17 0.24
CA ILE A 13 -6.57 21.92 -0.51
C ILE A 13 -7.74 21.63 0.42
N GLN A 14 -8.80 22.42 0.28
CA GLN A 14 -10.04 22.27 1.03
C GLN A 14 -11.13 21.83 0.05
N LEU A 15 -11.50 20.55 0.10
CA LEU A 15 -12.63 20.03 -0.66
C LEU A 15 -13.95 20.56 -0.08
N PRO A 16 -14.99 20.77 -0.91
CA PRO A 16 -16.30 21.15 -0.40
C PRO A 16 -16.82 20.12 0.64
N PRO A 17 -17.47 20.53 1.74
CA PRO A 17 -17.94 19.61 2.77
C PRO A 17 -18.82 18.45 2.26
N PRO A 18 -19.75 18.66 1.29
CA PRO A 18 -20.51 17.55 0.71
C PRO A 18 -19.63 16.50 0.01
N ILE A 19 -18.55 16.94 -0.65
CA ILE A 19 -17.59 16.04 -1.29
C ILE A 19 -16.87 15.19 -0.25
N VAL A 20 -16.36 15.80 0.82
CA VAL A 20 -15.66 15.10 1.90
C VAL A 20 -16.55 14.04 2.55
N ALA A 21 -17.85 14.33 2.70
CA ALA A 21 -18.80 13.40 3.32
C ALA A 21 -19.03 12.12 2.48
N GLU A 22 -18.91 12.20 1.15
CA GLU A 22 -19.32 11.12 0.24
C GLU A 22 -18.16 10.44 -0.51
N VAL A 23 -17.05 11.15 -0.74
CA VAL A 23 -15.93 10.64 -1.57
C VAL A 23 -15.24 9.40 -0.98
N GLY A 24 -15.39 9.20 0.32
CA GLY A 24 -14.73 8.13 1.07
C GLY A 24 -13.25 8.41 1.33
N ARG A 25 -12.48 7.34 1.53
CA ARG A 25 -11.09 7.37 2.00
C ARG A 25 -10.12 6.74 1.03
N PHE A 26 -8.84 6.75 1.34
CA PHE A 26 -7.83 6.11 0.51
C PHE A 26 -6.94 5.17 1.32
N LYS A 27 -6.79 3.95 0.82
CA LYS A 27 -5.85 2.97 1.33
C LYS A 27 -5.38 2.04 0.23
N HIS A 28 -4.10 1.71 0.21
CA HIS A 28 -3.47 1.00 -0.91
C HIS A 28 -4.06 -0.40 -1.17
N ASN A 29 -4.36 -1.19 -0.13
CA ASN A 29 -4.97 -2.52 -0.30
C ASN A 29 -6.37 -2.45 -0.93
N TYR A 30 -7.17 -1.46 -0.54
CA TYR A 30 -8.49 -1.22 -1.15
C TYR A 30 -8.36 -0.70 -2.59
N GLN A 31 -7.37 0.16 -2.84
CA GLN A 31 -7.07 0.65 -4.18
C GLN A 31 -6.58 -0.48 -5.10
N SER A 32 -5.76 -1.39 -4.58
CA SER A 32 -5.25 -2.54 -5.32
C SER A 32 -6.39 -3.44 -5.77
N LEU A 33 -7.39 -3.65 -4.90
CA LEU A 33 -8.60 -4.39 -5.26
C LEU A 33 -9.39 -3.68 -6.38
N ARG A 34 -9.54 -2.33 -6.32
CA ARG A 34 -10.13 -1.56 -7.44
C ARG A 34 -9.36 -1.70 -8.74
N VAL A 35 -8.03 -1.74 -8.70
CA VAL A 35 -7.20 -1.89 -9.91
C VAL A 35 -7.53 -3.21 -10.60
N VAL A 36 -7.52 -4.32 -9.85
CA VAL A 36 -7.75 -5.66 -10.42
C VAL A 36 -9.22 -5.94 -10.76
N ASP A 37 -10.16 -5.26 -10.11
CA ASP A 37 -11.60 -5.44 -10.36
C ASP A 37 -12.16 -4.46 -11.40
N LEU A 38 -11.56 -3.28 -11.60
CA LEU A 38 -12.13 -2.22 -12.47
C LEU A 38 -11.19 -1.67 -13.54
N PHE A 39 -9.92 -1.41 -13.21
CA PHE A 39 -9.08 -0.54 -14.06
C PHE A 39 -8.26 -1.29 -15.08
N GLU A 40 -7.75 -2.46 -14.71
CA GLU A 40 -7.12 -3.35 -15.68
C GLU A 40 -8.18 -3.76 -16.71
N ARG A 41 -7.87 -3.60 -17.99
CA ARG A 41 -8.76 -3.99 -19.09
C ARG A 41 -8.07 -5.03 -19.96
N ARG A 42 -8.25 -6.29 -19.59
CA ARG A 42 -7.79 -7.44 -20.41
C ARG A 42 -8.93 -8.17 -21.12
N TYR A 43 -10.17 -7.95 -20.69
CA TYR A 43 -11.37 -8.59 -21.23
C TYR A 43 -12.44 -7.53 -21.54
N ALA A 44 -13.59 -7.98 -22.05
CA ALA A 44 -14.74 -7.10 -22.30
C ALA A 44 -15.32 -6.55 -20.99
N ASP A 45 -15.29 -7.37 -19.93
CA ASP A 45 -15.66 -6.96 -18.58
C ASP A 45 -14.48 -6.22 -17.90
N PRO A 46 -14.77 -5.28 -16.98
CA PRO A 46 -13.74 -4.62 -16.18
C PRO A 46 -12.90 -5.59 -15.36
N GLY A 47 -11.63 -5.25 -15.14
CA GLY A 47 -10.71 -6.00 -14.31
C GLY A 47 -10.02 -7.18 -15.01
N ILE A 48 -9.45 -8.06 -14.18
CA ILE A 48 -8.72 -9.27 -14.62
C ILE A 48 -9.35 -10.57 -14.10
N ASN A 49 -10.55 -10.50 -13.53
CA ASN A 49 -11.37 -11.66 -13.11
C ASN A 49 -10.62 -12.62 -12.18
N LEU A 50 -10.08 -12.10 -11.08
CA LEU A 50 -9.42 -12.90 -10.05
C LEU A 50 -10.43 -13.67 -9.20
N THR A 51 -10.02 -14.83 -8.69
CA THR A 51 -10.79 -15.59 -7.69
C THR A 51 -10.93 -14.80 -6.38
N ASP A 52 -12.03 -15.00 -5.66
CA ASP A 52 -12.32 -14.30 -4.42
C ASP A 52 -11.24 -14.46 -3.34
N GLN A 53 -10.57 -15.61 -3.27
CA GLN A 53 -9.48 -15.84 -2.31
C GLN A 53 -8.29 -14.93 -2.55
N VAL A 54 -7.96 -14.65 -3.82
CA VAL A 54 -6.87 -13.75 -4.20
C VAL A 54 -7.28 -12.30 -3.93
N ARG A 55 -8.51 -11.93 -4.31
CA ARG A 55 -9.09 -10.60 -4.02
C ARG A 55 -9.10 -10.33 -2.51
N GLU A 56 -9.50 -11.31 -1.72
CA GLU A 56 -9.51 -11.23 -0.26
C GLU A 56 -8.11 -11.11 0.33
N ALA A 57 -7.14 -11.88 -0.16
CA ALA A 57 -5.74 -11.75 0.27
C ALA A 57 -5.17 -10.35 -0.05
N ILE A 58 -5.43 -9.81 -1.24
CA ILE A 58 -5.07 -8.42 -1.59
C ILE A 58 -5.70 -7.42 -0.61
N LEU A 59 -6.96 -7.63 -0.22
CA LEU A 59 -7.64 -6.73 0.70
C LEU A 59 -7.12 -6.85 2.13
N LYS A 60 -6.82 -8.06 2.62
CA LYS A 60 -6.57 -8.34 4.04
C LYS A 60 -5.11 -8.58 4.43
N HIS A 61 -4.15 -8.57 3.49
CA HIS A 61 -2.71 -8.76 3.81
C HIS A 61 -2.11 -7.66 4.70
N THR A 62 -2.78 -6.52 4.81
CA THR A 62 -2.46 -5.47 5.78
C THR A 62 -3.73 -5.12 6.56
N SER A 63 -3.63 -4.22 7.53
CA SER A 63 -4.78 -3.74 8.30
C SER A 63 -6.01 -3.46 7.42
N TRP A 64 -7.17 -3.94 7.82
CA TRP A 64 -8.44 -3.71 7.13
C TRP A 64 -9.55 -3.51 8.15
N LYS A 65 -10.70 -2.98 7.71
CA LYS A 65 -11.90 -2.85 8.53
C LYS A 65 -13.11 -3.18 7.66
N VAL A 66 -14.10 -3.87 8.24
CA VAL A 66 -15.37 -4.16 7.56
C VAL A 66 -16.02 -2.86 7.06
N GLU A 67 -16.09 -1.86 7.94
CA GLU A 67 -16.66 -0.54 7.65
C GLU A 67 -15.56 0.49 7.34
N TYR A 68 -14.64 0.15 6.44
CA TYR A 68 -13.74 1.17 5.90
C TYR A 68 -14.49 1.98 4.83
N PRO A 69 -14.62 3.32 4.97
CA PRO A 69 -15.41 4.15 4.07
C PRO A 69 -14.66 4.33 2.75
N PHE A 70 -14.71 3.32 1.90
CA PHE A 70 -14.03 3.25 0.62
C PHE A 70 -15.00 2.65 -0.39
N PRO A 71 -15.10 3.19 -1.61
CA PRO A 71 -16.00 2.68 -2.65
C PRO A 71 -15.44 1.38 -3.25
N LEU A 72 -15.57 0.29 -2.50
CA LEU A 72 -15.27 -1.05 -2.99
C LEU A 72 -16.26 -1.38 -4.12
N PRO A 73 -15.76 -1.81 -5.29
CA PRO A 73 -16.59 -1.99 -6.47
C PRO A 73 -17.54 -3.17 -6.32
N ASP A 74 -17.03 -4.27 -5.76
CA ASP A 74 -17.76 -5.50 -5.54
C ASP A 74 -17.26 -6.13 -4.23
N ARG A 75 -18.20 -6.61 -3.43
CA ARG A 75 -17.96 -7.29 -2.15
C ARG A 75 -18.40 -8.74 -2.20
N ASP A 76 -19.06 -9.16 -3.27
CA ASP A 76 -19.54 -10.52 -3.43
C ASP A 76 -18.34 -11.48 -3.40
N GLY A 77 -18.52 -12.60 -2.69
CA GLY A 77 -17.46 -13.58 -2.46
C GLY A 77 -16.43 -13.23 -1.39
N LEU A 78 -16.38 -11.98 -0.89
CA LEU A 78 -15.43 -11.55 0.15
C LEU A 78 -16.00 -11.72 1.56
N TYR A 79 -15.34 -12.50 2.41
CA TYR A 79 -15.76 -12.74 3.79
C TYR A 79 -15.19 -11.67 4.73
N LEU A 80 -15.63 -10.41 4.60
CA LEU A 80 -15.02 -9.28 5.30
C LEU A 80 -15.06 -9.38 6.83
N ASP A 81 -16.05 -10.09 7.38
CA ASP A 81 -16.26 -10.36 8.80
C ASP A 81 -15.43 -11.54 9.34
N GLN A 82 -14.61 -12.16 8.49
CA GLN A 82 -13.73 -13.27 8.84
C GLN A 82 -12.25 -12.85 8.75
N PRO A 83 -11.35 -13.54 9.46
CA PRO A 83 -9.90 -13.47 9.22
C PRO A 83 -9.56 -13.71 7.75
N CYS A 84 -8.36 -13.31 7.33
CA CYS A 84 -7.83 -13.73 6.04
C CYS A 84 -7.51 -15.24 6.08
N HIS A 85 -7.60 -15.91 4.93
CA HIS A 85 -7.11 -17.28 4.76
C HIS A 85 -5.63 -17.40 5.14
N LEU A 86 -5.17 -18.61 5.48
CA LEU A 86 -3.81 -18.85 5.96
C LEU A 86 -2.76 -18.41 4.92
N GLU A 87 -3.01 -18.61 3.64
CA GLU A 87 -2.16 -18.15 2.54
C GLU A 87 -2.07 -16.62 2.49
N GLY A 88 -3.17 -15.92 2.72
CA GLY A 88 -3.15 -14.45 2.79
C GLY A 88 -2.42 -13.92 4.03
N GLN A 89 -2.49 -14.65 5.16
CA GLN A 89 -1.67 -14.36 6.34
C GLN A 89 -0.18 -14.64 6.06
N ALA A 90 0.14 -15.68 5.30
CA ALA A 90 1.51 -15.97 4.86
C ALA A 90 2.07 -14.85 3.98
N VAL A 91 1.26 -14.29 3.06
CA VAL A 91 1.63 -13.10 2.29
C VAL A 91 1.90 -11.91 3.20
N ALA A 92 1.04 -11.67 4.20
CA ALA A 92 1.20 -10.55 5.14
C ALA A 92 2.53 -10.61 5.92
N VAL A 93 2.86 -11.76 6.50
CA VAL A 93 4.12 -11.92 7.25
C VAL A 93 5.34 -11.91 6.33
N ALA A 94 5.23 -12.46 5.12
CA ALA A 94 6.32 -12.40 4.14
C ALA A 94 6.62 -10.97 3.70
N ASP A 95 5.58 -10.14 3.50
CA ASP A 95 5.72 -8.72 3.19
C ASP A 95 6.42 -7.95 4.31
N GLU A 96 6.03 -8.18 5.56
CA GLU A 96 6.70 -7.56 6.73
C GLU A 96 8.17 -7.99 6.84
N ILE A 97 8.49 -9.27 6.66
CA ILE A 97 9.89 -9.76 6.66
C ILE A 97 10.69 -9.09 5.54
N ALA A 98 10.16 -9.11 4.31
CA ALA A 98 10.84 -8.55 3.15
C ALA A 98 11.06 -7.05 3.30
N GLN A 99 10.04 -6.31 3.75
CA GLN A 99 10.14 -4.87 3.95
C GLN A 99 11.22 -4.53 4.98
N GLN A 100 11.18 -5.11 6.17
CA GLN A 100 12.16 -4.78 7.22
C GLN A 100 13.58 -5.19 6.83
N THR A 101 13.76 -6.34 6.19
CA THR A 101 15.11 -6.82 5.82
C THR A 101 15.70 -6.05 4.64
N HIS A 102 14.90 -5.65 3.65
CA HIS A 102 15.34 -4.75 2.59
C HIS A 102 15.65 -3.35 3.11
N ASP A 103 14.81 -2.78 3.98
CA ASP A 103 15.07 -1.47 4.57
C ASP A 103 16.39 -1.48 5.36
N LEU A 104 16.66 -2.54 6.14
CA LEU A 104 17.95 -2.71 6.81
C LEU A 104 19.10 -2.81 5.80
N GLU A 105 18.97 -3.65 4.77
CA GLU A 105 20.01 -3.83 3.77
C GLU A 105 20.35 -2.54 3.02
N ASP A 106 19.34 -1.80 2.58
CA ASP A 106 19.50 -0.53 1.88
C ASP A 106 20.00 0.57 2.80
N GLY A 107 19.55 0.61 4.06
CA GLY A 107 20.07 1.54 5.07
C GLY A 107 21.56 1.33 5.36
N LEU A 108 22.01 0.09 5.43
CA LEU A 108 23.43 -0.26 5.59
C LEU A 108 24.24 0.10 4.32
N ARG A 109 23.71 -0.21 3.13
CA ARG A 109 24.36 0.14 1.84
C ARG A 109 24.47 1.64 1.62
N ALA A 110 23.47 2.40 2.05
CA ALA A 110 23.44 3.86 1.94
C ALA A 110 24.19 4.56 3.08
N HIS A 111 24.82 3.81 4.00
CA HIS A 111 25.51 4.34 5.19
C HIS A 111 24.60 5.22 6.08
N LEU A 112 23.31 4.90 6.14
CA LEU A 112 22.36 5.52 7.08
C LEU A 112 22.47 4.90 8.48
N ALA A 113 22.91 3.64 8.55
CA ALA A 113 23.26 2.94 9.78
C ALA A 113 24.58 2.19 9.56
N ASP A 114 25.38 2.04 10.62
CA ASP A 114 26.60 1.27 10.56
C ASP A 114 26.32 -0.21 10.82
N LEU A 115 27.05 -1.11 10.15
CA LEU A 115 26.91 -2.55 10.34
C LEU A 115 27.17 -2.95 11.80
N ALA A 116 28.14 -2.30 12.46
CA ALA A 116 28.45 -2.53 13.86
C ALA A 116 27.25 -2.22 14.79
N GLU A 117 26.44 -1.21 14.48
CA GLU A 117 25.23 -0.91 15.26
C GLU A 117 24.15 -1.97 15.03
N ALA A 118 24.00 -2.45 13.80
CA ALA A 118 23.07 -3.54 13.49
C ALA A 118 23.50 -4.86 14.17
N GLU A 119 24.80 -5.11 14.30
CA GLU A 119 25.38 -6.27 15.00
C GLU A 119 25.09 -6.27 16.51
N GLU A 120 24.73 -5.12 17.09
CA GLU A 120 24.36 -5.04 18.51
C GLU A 120 22.94 -5.53 18.79
N LEU A 121 22.07 -5.61 17.78
CA LEU A 121 20.69 -6.06 17.92
C LEU A 121 20.63 -7.52 18.37
N SER A 122 19.63 -7.86 19.18
CA SER A 122 19.49 -9.21 19.74
C SER A 122 19.30 -10.25 18.64
N ILE A 123 18.55 -9.91 17.60
CA ILE A 123 18.37 -10.77 16.41
C ILE A 123 19.69 -11.00 15.67
N ALA A 124 20.52 -9.97 15.55
CA ALA A 124 21.79 -10.05 14.84
C ALA A 124 22.77 -10.93 15.60
N ARG A 125 22.88 -10.74 16.93
CA ARG A 125 23.74 -11.58 17.78
C ARG A 125 23.37 -13.05 17.68
N ARG A 126 22.07 -13.38 17.74
CA ARG A 126 21.60 -14.76 17.57
C ARG A 126 22.02 -15.35 16.22
N VAL A 127 21.84 -14.60 15.15
CA VAL A 127 22.26 -15.02 13.80
C VAL A 127 23.78 -15.18 13.72
N ILE A 128 24.55 -14.28 14.31
CA ILE A 128 26.01 -14.34 14.33
C ILE A 128 26.50 -15.59 15.07
N ASP A 129 25.88 -15.90 16.21
CA ASP A 129 26.18 -17.10 16.98
C ASP A 129 25.84 -18.38 16.20
N ASP A 130 24.69 -18.41 15.52
CA ASP A 130 24.25 -19.54 14.69
C ASP A 130 25.15 -19.77 13.46
N VAL A 131 25.61 -18.69 12.82
CA VAL A 131 26.52 -18.73 11.66
C VAL A 131 27.96 -19.07 12.09
N GLY A 132 28.37 -18.65 13.28
CA GLY A 132 29.67 -18.95 13.87
C GLY A 132 30.85 -18.42 13.03
N PRO A 133 31.91 -19.24 12.78
CA PRO A 133 33.13 -18.78 12.11
C PRO A 133 32.93 -18.17 10.72
N ALA A 134 31.85 -18.53 10.02
CA ALA A 134 31.53 -17.96 8.71
C ALA A 134 31.20 -16.45 8.77
N TYR A 135 30.88 -15.91 9.96
CA TYR A 135 30.67 -14.48 10.16
C TYR A 135 31.98 -13.67 10.29
N GLY A 136 33.10 -14.34 10.55
CA GLY A 136 34.41 -13.71 10.78
C GLY A 136 35.16 -13.25 9.52
N ASP A 137 34.51 -13.21 8.35
CA ASP A 137 35.15 -12.78 7.10
C ASP A 137 35.49 -11.29 7.13
N GLU A 138 36.70 -10.91 6.73
CA GLU A 138 37.16 -9.50 6.78
C GLU A 138 36.41 -8.58 5.81
N ARG A 139 35.69 -9.12 4.82
CA ARG A 139 34.98 -8.32 3.81
C ARG A 139 33.63 -7.83 4.35
N PRO A 140 33.41 -6.51 4.53
CA PRO A 140 32.19 -5.99 5.16
C PRO A 140 30.91 -6.34 4.39
N TRP A 141 30.94 -6.30 3.05
CA TRP A 141 29.78 -6.64 2.22
C TRP A 141 29.36 -8.11 2.37
N LEU A 142 30.32 -9.02 2.65
CA LEU A 142 30.01 -10.42 2.86
C LEU A 142 29.41 -10.63 4.26
N ARG A 143 29.94 -9.97 5.30
CA ARG A 143 29.35 -9.98 6.65
C ARG A 143 27.92 -9.46 6.63
N GLN A 144 27.68 -8.35 5.95
CA GLN A 144 26.34 -7.79 5.76
C GLN A 144 25.40 -8.79 5.08
N ASN A 145 25.81 -9.37 3.93
CA ASN A 145 24.98 -10.34 3.21
C ASN A 145 24.67 -11.58 4.05
N THR A 146 25.66 -12.07 4.79
CA THR A 146 25.50 -13.22 5.70
C THR A 146 24.53 -12.89 6.82
N LEU A 147 24.62 -11.69 7.41
CA LEU A 147 23.71 -11.23 8.46
C LEU A 147 22.27 -11.16 7.94
N ILE A 148 22.04 -10.46 6.82
CA ILE A 148 20.70 -10.29 6.23
C ILE A 148 20.08 -11.65 5.89
N ARG A 149 20.85 -12.54 5.25
CA ARG A 149 20.37 -13.90 4.92
C ARG A 149 20.03 -14.72 6.15
N GLY A 150 20.85 -14.62 7.21
CA GLY A 150 20.60 -15.31 8.46
C GLY A 150 19.36 -14.79 9.19
N ILE A 151 19.15 -13.47 9.20
CA ILE A 151 17.94 -12.84 9.77
C ILE A 151 16.68 -13.33 9.02
N ILE A 152 16.69 -13.30 7.68
CA ILE A 152 15.58 -13.82 6.87
C ILE A 152 15.34 -15.30 7.18
N GLY A 153 16.40 -16.11 7.22
CA GLY A 153 16.31 -17.55 7.51
C GLY A 153 15.71 -17.84 8.88
N LEU A 154 16.11 -17.08 9.91
CA LEU A 154 15.57 -17.19 11.26
C LEU A 154 14.08 -16.84 11.29
N PHE A 155 13.70 -15.69 10.73
CA PHE A 155 12.30 -15.27 10.67
C PHE A 155 11.41 -16.27 9.93
N VAL A 156 11.82 -16.72 8.75
CA VAL A 156 11.03 -17.69 7.96
C VAL A 156 10.90 -19.02 8.69
N SER A 157 11.99 -19.54 9.27
CA SER A 157 11.98 -20.82 9.97
C SER A 157 11.09 -20.79 11.22
N ASP A 158 11.13 -19.68 11.96
CA ASP A 158 10.26 -19.46 13.12
C ASP A 158 8.78 -19.38 12.71
N VAL A 159 8.44 -18.57 11.71
CA VAL A 159 7.06 -18.46 11.21
C VAL A 159 6.53 -19.83 10.80
N VAL A 160 7.29 -20.61 10.03
CA VAL A 160 6.85 -21.95 9.61
C VAL A 160 6.57 -22.85 10.81
N THR A 161 7.49 -22.91 11.77
CA THR A 161 7.38 -23.79 12.95
C THR A 161 6.24 -23.34 13.87
N ALA A 162 6.20 -22.06 14.23
CA ALA A 162 5.19 -21.50 15.12
C ALA A 162 3.79 -21.56 14.52
N SER A 163 3.66 -21.39 13.20
CA SER A 163 2.37 -21.49 12.52
C SER A 163 1.89 -22.93 12.44
N ALA A 164 2.77 -23.89 12.14
CA ALA A 164 2.43 -25.32 12.16
C ALA A 164 1.89 -25.75 13.53
N ASP A 165 2.58 -25.37 14.61
CA ASP A 165 2.15 -25.62 15.99
C ASP A 165 0.76 -25.02 16.29
N ARG A 166 0.49 -23.78 15.83
CA ARG A 166 -0.82 -23.13 16.05
C ARG A 166 -1.93 -23.82 15.27
N ILE A 167 -1.66 -24.20 14.01
CA ILE A 167 -2.61 -24.91 13.16
C ILE A 167 -2.94 -26.29 13.76
N GLU A 168 -1.93 -27.05 14.20
CA GLU A 168 -2.15 -28.35 14.83
C GLU A 168 -2.99 -28.25 16.12
N ARG A 169 -2.70 -27.26 16.97
CA ARG A 169 -3.50 -26.99 18.18
C ARG A 169 -4.92 -26.56 17.84
N PHE A 170 -5.11 -25.80 16.76
CA PHE A 170 -6.43 -25.42 16.27
C PHE A 170 -7.21 -26.65 15.81
N CYS A 171 -6.62 -27.47 14.94
CA CYS A 171 -7.26 -28.69 14.44
C CYS A 171 -7.61 -29.66 15.58
N THR A 172 -6.71 -29.85 16.55
CA THR A 172 -6.97 -30.70 17.73
C THR A 172 -8.11 -30.16 18.59
N ARG A 173 -8.16 -28.83 18.82
CA ARG A 173 -9.19 -28.21 19.66
C ARG A 173 -10.59 -28.31 19.04
N HIS A 174 -10.67 -28.19 17.72
CA HIS A 174 -11.93 -28.14 16.98
C HIS A 174 -12.29 -29.47 16.30
N ASP A 175 -11.51 -30.54 16.54
CA ASP A 175 -11.68 -31.86 15.92
C ASP A 175 -11.71 -31.81 14.37
N VAL A 176 -10.84 -30.98 13.79
CA VAL A 176 -10.77 -30.79 12.33
C VAL A 176 -10.05 -31.97 11.71
N SER A 177 -10.78 -32.74 10.90
CA SER A 177 -10.25 -33.92 10.22
C SER A 177 -10.17 -33.74 8.69
N ASP A 178 -10.97 -32.83 8.13
CA ASP A 178 -11.01 -32.54 6.70
C ASP A 178 -11.24 -31.04 6.39
N HIS A 179 -11.50 -30.75 5.11
CA HIS A 179 -11.73 -29.39 4.64
C HIS A 179 -13.05 -28.80 5.15
N ASP A 180 -14.13 -29.59 5.18
CA ASP A 180 -15.45 -29.11 5.55
C ASP A 180 -15.48 -28.76 7.04
N ASP A 181 -14.81 -29.55 7.87
CA ASP A 181 -14.58 -29.25 9.29
C ASP A 181 -13.84 -27.91 9.46
N PHE A 182 -12.78 -27.68 8.68
CA PHE A 182 -12.01 -26.43 8.75
C PHE A 182 -12.85 -25.21 8.35
N VAL A 183 -13.60 -25.31 7.25
CA VAL A 183 -14.47 -24.24 6.76
C VAL A 183 -15.56 -23.91 7.79
N ALA A 184 -16.12 -24.93 8.47
CA ALA A 184 -17.11 -24.73 9.53
C ALA A 184 -16.56 -23.92 10.71
N GLN A 185 -15.24 -23.94 10.94
CA GLN A 185 -14.56 -23.27 12.05
C GLN A 185 -13.77 -22.02 11.60
N ALA A 186 -13.86 -21.61 10.33
CA ALA A 186 -13.04 -20.52 9.76
C ALA A 186 -13.10 -19.20 10.55
N ARG A 187 -14.24 -18.92 11.20
CA ARG A 187 -14.44 -17.72 12.04
C ARG A 187 -13.60 -17.71 13.32
N GLU A 188 -13.21 -18.89 13.80
CA GLU A 188 -12.41 -19.07 15.02
C GLU A 188 -10.89 -19.02 14.76
N VAL A 189 -10.48 -19.01 13.48
CA VAL A 189 -9.07 -18.89 13.10
C VAL A 189 -8.55 -17.51 13.52
N SER A 190 -7.37 -17.44 14.15
CA SER A 190 -6.78 -16.14 14.50
C SER A 190 -6.28 -15.43 13.24
N GLN A 191 -6.35 -14.09 13.22
CA GLN A 191 -5.69 -13.27 12.19
C GLN A 191 -4.16 -13.39 12.20
N THR A 192 -3.60 -13.89 13.29
CA THR A 192 -2.15 -14.11 13.51
C THR A 192 -1.84 -15.60 13.66
N THR A 193 -2.61 -16.47 13.00
CA THR A 193 -2.30 -17.91 12.98
C THR A 193 -0.96 -18.13 12.28
N VAL A 194 -0.76 -17.47 11.14
CA VAL A 194 0.53 -17.42 10.44
C VAL A 194 1.30 -16.18 10.90
N TRP A 195 2.14 -16.33 11.92
CA TRP A 195 2.90 -15.24 12.53
C TRP A 195 4.12 -15.75 13.30
N PHE A 196 5.00 -14.86 13.74
CA PHE A 196 6.15 -15.17 14.59
C PHE A 196 5.75 -15.82 15.91
N SER A 197 6.61 -16.64 16.50
CA SER A 197 6.54 -16.98 17.92
C SER A 197 6.69 -15.72 18.78
N SER A 198 6.27 -15.78 20.05
CA SER A 198 6.37 -14.61 20.95
C SER A 198 7.81 -14.12 21.12
N GLU A 199 8.77 -15.05 21.18
CA GLU A 199 10.19 -14.70 21.32
C GLU A 199 10.73 -13.98 20.08
N VAL A 200 10.42 -14.50 18.88
CA VAL A 200 10.90 -13.90 17.63
C VAL A 200 10.14 -12.63 17.28
N GLU A 201 8.89 -12.49 17.71
CA GLU A 201 8.13 -11.25 17.59
C GLU A 201 8.79 -10.10 18.37
N ASP A 202 9.32 -10.36 19.57
CA ASP A 202 10.08 -9.36 20.33
C ASP A 202 11.35 -8.93 19.58
N LEU A 203 12.08 -9.89 18.99
CA LEU A 203 13.25 -9.63 18.16
C LEU A 203 12.91 -8.83 16.90
N PHE A 204 11.79 -9.16 16.25
CA PHE A 204 11.28 -8.45 15.08
C PHE A 204 10.91 -7.00 15.42
N ASN A 205 10.27 -6.78 16.58
CA ASN A 205 9.89 -5.44 17.05
C ASN A 205 11.11 -4.59 17.42
N GLU A 206 12.16 -5.18 18.00
CA GLU A 206 13.45 -4.51 18.24
C GLU A 206 14.07 -4.05 16.91
N LEU A 207 14.16 -4.96 15.92
CA LEU A 207 14.68 -4.64 14.59
C LEU A 207 13.87 -3.53 13.90
N LYS A 208 12.55 -3.62 13.92
CA LYS A 208 11.64 -2.60 13.36
C LYS A 208 11.85 -1.23 14.01
N SER A 209 12.07 -1.21 15.33
CA SER A 209 12.35 0.03 16.08
C SER A 209 13.70 0.64 15.67
N PHE A 210 14.73 -0.20 15.50
CA PHE A 210 16.04 0.22 15.01
C PHE A 210 15.96 0.82 13.60
N ILE A 211 15.32 0.10 12.65
CA ILE A 211 15.13 0.56 11.27
C ILE A 211 14.39 1.91 11.27
N TYR A 212 13.31 2.01 12.05
CA TYR A 212 12.56 3.25 12.13
C TYR A 212 13.44 4.42 12.62
N ALA A 213 14.21 4.22 13.69
CA ALA A 213 15.03 5.28 14.28
C ALA A 213 16.23 5.67 13.40
N ARG A 214 16.93 4.68 12.81
CA ARG A 214 18.21 4.89 12.12
C ARG A 214 18.08 5.10 10.62
N ILE A 215 17.02 4.58 10.00
CA ILE A 215 16.89 4.56 8.53
C ILE A 215 15.70 5.41 8.10
N ILE A 216 14.50 5.12 8.61
CA ILE A 216 13.26 5.76 8.14
C ILE A 216 13.15 7.20 8.67
N ASN A 217 13.39 7.43 9.96
CA ASN A 217 13.26 8.75 10.59
C ASN A 217 14.50 9.63 10.41
N GLN A 218 15.05 9.63 9.19
CA GLN A 218 16.23 10.41 8.83
C GLN A 218 15.84 11.66 8.03
N GLY A 219 16.64 12.72 8.17
CA GLY A 219 16.43 13.99 7.49
C GLY A 219 16.29 13.88 5.96
N PRO A 220 17.14 13.10 5.25
CA PRO A 220 17.00 12.87 3.81
C PRO A 220 15.68 12.19 3.42
N VAL A 221 15.26 11.16 4.17
CA VAL A 221 14.00 10.43 3.93
C VAL A 221 12.80 11.37 4.15
N SER A 222 12.80 12.08 5.27
CA SER A 222 11.77 13.09 5.58
C SER A 222 11.64 14.18 4.51
N ARG A 223 12.77 14.59 3.90
CA ARG A 223 12.77 15.55 2.79
C ARG A 223 12.14 14.97 1.53
N GLN A 224 12.38 13.68 1.23
CA GLN A 224 11.74 13.02 0.09
C GLN A 224 10.23 12.86 0.31
N ASP A 225 9.81 12.42 1.49
CA ASP A 225 8.41 12.37 1.89
C ASP A 225 7.71 13.72 1.72
N TRP A 226 8.36 14.80 2.16
CA TRP A 226 7.81 16.15 2.00
C TRP A 226 7.68 16.54 0.53
N ARG A 227 8.68 16.23 -0.31
CA ARG A 227 8.62 16.50 -1.76
C ARG A 227 7.51 15.72 -2.45
N ALA A 228 7.38 14.43 -2.15
CA ALA A 228 6.30 13.60 -2.68
C ALA A 228 4.93 14.15 -2.27
N ARG A 229 4.77 14.56 -1.00
CA ARG A 229 3.54 15.22 -0.51
C ARG A 229 3.20 16.47 -1.29
N ARG A 230 4.19 17.32 -1.54
CA ARG A 230 4.01 18.56 -2.31
C ARG A 230 3.60 18.28 -3.76
N VAL A 231 4.27 17.34 -4.44
CA VAL A 231 3.98 16.99 -5.84
C VAL A 231 2.53 16.52 -5.99
N MET A 232 2.15 15.52 -5.22
CA MET A 232 0.82 14.92 -5.30
C MET A 232 -0.29 15.87 -4.87
N THR A 233 -0.05 16.71 -3.85
CA THR A 233 -1.03 17.74 -3.43
C THR A 233 -1.23 18.78 -4.53
N ALA A 234 -0.15 19.21 -5.18
CA ALA A 234 -0.23 20.18 -6.26
C ALA A 234 -0.91 19.62 -7.52
N LEU A 235 -0.62 18.37 -7.89
CA LEU A 235 -1.28 17.68 -9.00
C LEU A 235 -2.78 17.53 -8.73
N PHE A 236 -3.16 17.01 -7.55
CA PHE A 236 -4.56 16.89 -7.17
C PHE A 236 -5.25 18.26 -7.24
N ARG A 237 -4.61 19.30 -6.68
CA ARG A 237 -5.16 20.66 -6.67
C ARG A 237 -5.40 21.21 -8.07
N ALA A 238 -4.44 21.03 -8.99
CA ALA A 238 -4.56 21.46 -10.37
C ALA A 238 -5.73 20.75 -11.05
N PHE A 239 -5.77 19.42 -10.96
CA PHE A 239 -6.81 18.60 -11.56
C PHE A 239 -8.21 18.85 -11.01
N PHE A 240 -8.33 19.07 -9.70
CA PHE A 240 -9.64 19.30 -9.09
C PHE A 240 -10.18 20.69 -9.40
N TRP A 241 -9.38 21.74 -9.24
CA TRP A 241 -9.85 23.12 -9.40
C TRP A 241 -9.92 23.59 -10.85
N ASP A 242 -9.07 23.04 -11.71
CA ASP A 242 -9.10 23.31 -13.15
C ASP A 242 -9.13 21.99 -13.95
N PRO A 243 -10.27 21.30 -14.02
CA PRO A 243 -10.38 20.03 -14.73
C PRO A 243 -10.03 20.12 -16.22
N ALA A 244 -9.98 21.32 -16.81
CA ALA A 244 -9.58 21.50 -18.20
C ALA A 244 -8.09 21.15 -18.45
N VAL A 245 -7.26 21.09 -17.41
CA VAL A 245 -5.86 20.65 -17.51
C VAL A 245 -5.70 19.14 -17.48
N LEU A 246 -6.78 18.38 -17.22
CA LEU A 246 -6.73 16.92 -17.23
C LEU A 246 -6.45 16.39 -18.65
N PRO A 247 -5.68 15.31 -18.76
CA PRO A 247 -5.62 14.51 -19.98
C PRO A 247 -7.00 14.11 -20.49
N ASP A 248 -7.17 14.06 -21.81
CA ASP A 248 -8.47 13.79 -22.44
C ASP A 248 -9.06 12.44 -22.05
N TYR A 249 -8.23 11.41 -21.86
CA TYR A 249 -8.72 10.10 -21.44
C TYR A 249 -9.37 10.14 -20.05
N LEU A 250 -8.98 11.06 -19.15
CA LEU A 250 -9.64 11.23 -17.86
C LEU A 250 -10.93 12.00 -17.98
N LEU A 251 -11.01 12.98 -18.86
CA LEU A 251 -12.26 13.70 -19.16
C LEU A 251 -13.27 12.77 -19.84
N LEU A 252 -12.83 11.88 -20.73
CA LEU A 252 -13.66 10.83 -21.32
C LEU A 252 -14.14 9.84 -20.26
N ARG A 253 -13.25 9.34 -19.39
CA ARG A 253 -13.66 8.49 -18.26
C ARG A 253 -14.64 9.18 -17.32
N ALA A 254 -14.44 10.46 -17.02
CA ALA A 254 -15.37 11.24 -16.21
C ALA A 254 -16.74 11.35 -16.89
N ASN A 255 -16.79 11.45 -18.22
CA ASN A 255 -18.04 11.43 -18.97
C ASN A 255 -18.71 10.05 -18.94
N GLU A 256 -17.98 8.99 -19.22
CA GLU A 256 -18.50 7.62 -19.30
C GLU A 256 -18.93 7.07 -17.92
N GLU A 257 -18.13 7.30 -16.88
CA GLU A 257 -18.33 6.69 -15.55
C GLU A 257 -19.17 7.57 -14.61
N LEU A 258 -19.18 8.90 -14.80
CA LEU A 258 -19.78 9.85 -13.86
C LEU A 258 -20.82 10.78 -14.50
N ASP A 259 -21.14 10.62 -15.78
CA ASP A 259 -22.05 11.50 -16.54
C ASP A 259 -21.68 13.00 -16.43
N LEU A 260 -20.36 13.27 -16.39
CA LEU A 260 -19.83 14.63 -16.41
C LEU A 260 -19.65 15.12 -17.84
N PRO A 261 -20.04 16.37 -18.20
CA PRO A 261 -19.90 16.85 -19.57
C PRO A 261 -18.44 16.87 -20.02
N TYR A 262 -18.13 16.27 -21.17
CA TYR A 262 -16.78 16.29 -21.74
C TYR A 262 -16.37 17.73 -22.07
N LEU A 263 -15.42 18.28 -21.30
CA LEU A 263 -15.12 19.72 -21.32
C LEU A 263 -14.61 20.25 -22.67
N ARG A 264 -13.98 19.41 -23.49
CA ARG A 264 -13.45 19.81 -24.81
C ARG A 264 -14.56 20.13 -25.81
N ASP A 265 -15.77 19.58 -25.63
CA ASP A 265 -16.93 19.82 -26.50
C ASP A 265 -17.73 21.06 -26.08
N LEU A 266 -17.44 21.63 -24.91
CA LEU A 266 -18.17 22.78 -24.40
C LEU A 266 -17.63 24.10 -24.98
N PRO A 267 -18.51 25.06 -25.29
CA PRO A 267 -18.05 26.40 -25.62
C PRO A 267 -17.37 27.02 -24.39
N LEU A 268 -16.26 27.74 -24.62
CA LEU A 268 -15.38 28.27 -23.56
C LEU A 268 -16.12 29.04 -22.46
N ASN A 269 -17.15 29.80 -22.82
CA ASN A 269 -17.96 30.58 -21.88
C ASN A 269 -18.84 29.73 -20.94
N ARG A 270 -18.97 28.42 -21.18
CA ARG A 270 -19.73 27.47 -20.35
C ARG A 270 -18.84 26.58 -19.49
N VAL A 271 -17.53 26.51 -19.76
CA VAL A 271 -16.60 25.63 -19.05
C VAL A 271 -16.58 25.93 -17.56
N ALA A 272 -16.32 27.19 -17.17
CA ALA A 272 -16.22 27.58 -15.76
C ALA A 272 -17.50 27.28 -14.95
N ALA A 273 -18.68 27.57 -15.52
CA ALA A 273 -19.95 27.26 -14.90
C ALA A 273 -20.16 25.74 -14.75
N THR A 274 -19.82 24.98 -15.80
CA THR A 274 -19.96 23.51 -15.78
C THR A 274 -19.01 22.87 -14.76
N VAL A 275 -17.78 23.36 -14.64
CA VAL A 275 -16.82 22.90 -13.63
C VAL A 275 -17.37 23.11 -12.21
N SER A 276 -17.85 24.33 -11.92
CA SER A 276 -18.45 24.66 -10.63
C SER A 276 -19.70 23.80 -10.33
N ASP A 277 -20.64 23.72 -11.27
CA ASP A 277 -21.96 23.15 -11.03
C ASP A 277 -21.99 21.62 -11.11
N ARG A 278 -21.06 21.01 -11.88
CA ARG A 278 -21.04 19.56 -12.13
C ARG A 278 -19.82 18.90 -11.51
N TYR A 279 -18.62 19.33 -11.87
CA TYR A 279 -17.38 18.67 -11.46
C TYR A 279 -17.12 18.83 -9.95
N HIS A 280 -17.19 20.06 -9.42
CA HIS A 280 -16.94 20.34 -8.00
C HIS A 280 -18.08 19.87 -7.09
N ALA A 281 -19.24 19.54 -7.65
CA ALA A 281 -20.38 18.95 -6.94
C ALA A 281 -20.36 17.40 -6.97
N CYS A 282 -19.44 16.76 -7.70
CA CYS A 282 -19.40 15.31 -7.87
C CYS A 282 -18.29 14.66 -7.01
N PRO A 283 -18.63 13.87 -5.97
CA PRO A 283 -17.63 13.14 -5.18
C PRO A 283 -16.82 12.15 -6.02
N GLY A 284 -17.45 11.55 -7.02
CA GLY A 284 -16.80 10.65 -7.97
C GLY A 284 -15.66 11.30 -8.74
N PHE A 285 -15.72 12.62 -8.99
CA PHE A 285 -14.64 13.33 -9.66
C PHE A 285 -13.37 13.41 -8.80
N ALA A 286 -13.51 13.73 -7.51
CA ALA A 286 -12.39 13.69 -6.58
C ALA A 286 -11.78 12.28 -6.46
N ARG A 287 -12.62 11.23 -6.48
CA ARG A 287 -12.16 9.84 -6.53
C ARG A 287 -11.39 9.53 -7.82
N LEU A 288 -11.91 9.93 -8.97
CA LEU A 288 -11.27 9.70 -10.28
C LEU A 288 -9.86 10.31 -10.34
N ILE A 289 -9.68 11.52 -9.76
CA ILE A 289 -8.36 12.13 -9.63
C ILE A 289 -7.44 11.29 -8.74
N VAL A 290 -7.93 10.84 -7.58
CA VAL A 290 -7.14 9.95 -6.70
C VAL A 290 -6.77 8.65 -7.39
N ASP A 291 -7.70 8.04 -8.13
CA ASP A 291 -7.49 6.80 -8.87
C ASP A 291 -6.39 6.98 -9.93
N HIS A 292 -6.42 8.10 -10.65
CA HIS A 292 -5.38 8.45 -11.62
C HIS A 292 -4.02 8.67 -10.96
N LEU A 293 -3.97 9.49 -9.90
CA LEU A 293 -2.75 9.83 -9.18
C LEU A 293 -2.10 8.59 -8.54
N ALA A 294 -2.90 7.68 -7.98
CA ALA A 294 -2.41 6.44 -7.40
C ALA A 294 -1.87 5.45 -8.44
N GLY A 295 -2.27 5.58 -9.71
CA GLY A 295 -1.76 4.78 -10.83
C GLY A 295 -0.54 5.38 -11.54
N MET A 296 -0.09 6.58 -11.17
CA MET A 296 1.11 7.17 -11.75
C MET A 296 2.38 6.51 -11.22
N SER A 297 3.37 6.32 -12.09
CA SER A 297 4.75 6.09 -11.64
C SER A 297 5.35 7.38 -11.09
N ASP A 298 6.34 7.28 -10.20
CA ASP A 298 7.05 8.43 -9.63
C ASP A 298 7.61 9.37 -10.69
N ARG A 299 8.20 8.80 -11.75
CA ARG A 299 8.76 9.56 -12.86
C ARG A 299 7.68 10.35 -13.58
N PHE A 300 6.56 9.70 -13.91
CA PHE A 300 5.46 10.34 -14.61
C PHE A 300 4.84 11.46 -13.76
N ALA A 301 4.58 11.22 -12.47
CA ALA A 301 4.07 12.23 -11.56
C ALA A 301 4.99 13.45 -11.45
N LEU A 302 6.32 13.25 -11.44
CA LEU A 302 7.29 14.34 -11.42
C LEU A 302 7.34 15.12 -12.75
N GLU A 303 7.24 14.43 -13.88
CA GLU A 303 7.16 15.05 -15.21
C GLU A 303 5.88 15.89 -15.34
N GLU A 304 4.73 15.30 -14.99
CA GLU A 304 3.42 15.97 -15.01
C GLU A 304 3.37 17.18 -14.07
N TYR A 305 3.97 17.07 -12.88
CA TYR A 305 4.06 18.21 -11.97
C TYR A 305 4.92 19.34 -12.55
N ARG A 306 5.99 19.03 -13.27
CA ARG A 306 6.85 20.04 -13.91
C ARG A 306 6.13 20.74 -15.05
N THR A 307 5.42 20.01 -15.91
CA THR A 307 4.68 20.58 -17.05
C THR A 307 3.56 21.52 -16.60
N LEU A 308 2.90 21.22 -15.48
CA LEU A 308 1.82 22.07 -14.93
C LEU A 308 2.33 23.29 -14.16
N GLN A 309 3.52 23.23 -13.55
CA GLN A 309 4.04 24.32 -12.71
C GLN A 309 4.90 25.32 -13.48
N LEU A 310 5.56 24.88 -14.55
CA LEU A 310 6.50 25.70 -15.30
C LEU A 310 5.96 25.89 -16.72
N PRO A 311 5.68 27.13 -17.16
CA PRO A 311 5.41 27.38 -18.57
C PRO A 311 6.65 26.98 -19.37
N SER A 312 6.50 26.02 -20.28
CA SER A 312 7.57 25.68 -21.22
C SER A 312 7.42 26.55 -22.47
N PRO A 313 8.49 27.22 -22.94
CA PRO A 313 8.46 27.95 -24.22
C PRO A 313 8.25 27.03 -25.43
N ASP A 314 8.49 25.72 -25.28
CA ASP A 314 8.41 24.70 -26.34
C ASP A 314 7.17 23.80 -26.21
N GLN A 315 6.04 24.30 -25.70
CA GLN A 315 4.80 23.53 -25.80
C GLN A 315 4.34 23.52 -27.25
N ASP A 316 4.60 22.41 -27.96
CA ASP A 316 3.95 22.09 -29.22
C ASP A 316 2.44 22.07 -28.98
N ILE A 317 1.76 23.12 -29.47
CA ILE A 317 0.30 23.27 -29.49
C ILE A 317 -0.27 22.39 -30.62
#